data_AF-A0A938SZC4-F1
#
_entry.id   AF-A0A938SZC4-F1
#
_cell.length_a   1.000
_cell.length_b   1.000
_cell.length_c   1.000
_cell.angle_alpha   90.00
_cell.angle_beta   90.00
_cell.angle_gamma   90.00
#
_symmetry.space_group_name_H-M   'P 1'
#
loop_
_entity.id
_entity.type
_entity.pdbx_description
1 polymer ?
#
loop_
_entity_poly.entity_id
_entity_poly.type
_entity_poly.pdbx_seq_one_letter_code
_entity_poly.pdbx_strand_id
1 'polypeptide(L)'
;MSKKPKPAPLRERDITRHIARAYYKEFDQLIESDVIVVGAGPSGLICARDLASMGFRTLIVEQALALGGGFWSGGYLMNKATICATANKILDELGVPCPPVKECEGMYLVDPP
;
A
#
# COMPACT_ATOMS: atom_id res chain seq x y z
N MET A 1 -9.22 40.50 12.20
CA MET A 1 -10.17 39.41 12.54
C MET A 1 -10.17 38.40 11.40
N SER A 2 -9.63 37.20 11.61
CA SER A 2 -9.61 36.15 10.58
C SER A 2 -11.05 35.68 10.31
N LYS A 3 -11.48 35.65 9.04
CA LYS A 3 -12.81 35.17 8.65
C LYS A 3 -12.95 33.71 9.07
N LYS A 4 -13.94 33.38 9.90
CA LYS A 4 -14.28 31.98 10.21
C LYS A 4 -14.55 31.23 8.89
N PRO A 5 -14.01 30.02 8.71
CA PRO A 5 -14.26 29.24 7.51
C PRO A 5 -15.76 28.94 7.41
N LYS A 6 -16.35 29.21 6.24
CA LYS A 6 -17.74 28.89 5.95
C LYS A 6 -17.81 27.42 5.51
N PRO A 7 -18.57 26.55 6.18
CA PRO A 7 -18.69 25.15 5.77
C PRO A 7 -19.31 25.06 4.38
N ALA A 8 -18.86 24.06 3.61
CA ALA A 8 -19.42 23.76 2.31
C ALA A 8 -20.91 23.36 2.46
N PRO A 9 -21.78 23.70 1.49
CA PRO A 9 -23.22 23.42 1.57
C PRO A 9 -23.55 21.94 1.26
N LEU A 10 -22.92 21.01 1.98
CA LEU A 10 -23.10 19.58 1.82
C LEU A 10 -24.30 19.11 2.66
N ARG A 11 -25.05 18.12 2.14
CA ARG A 11 -26.13 17.46 2.87
C ARG A 11 -25.71 16.03 3.19
N GLU A 12 -26.07 15.54 4.37
CA GLU A 12 -25.75 14.20 4.86
C GLU A 12 -26.24 13.11 3.90
N ARG A 13 -27.46 13.30 3.35
CA ARG A 13 -28.02 12.38 2.34
C ARG A 13 -27.19 12.27 1.07
N ASP A 14 -26.49 13.33 0.70
CA ASP A 14 -25.67 13.32 -0.52
C ASP A 14 -24.36 12.59 -0.26
N ILE A 15 -23.76 12.76 0.92
CA ILE A 15 -22.55 12.03 1.34
C ILE A 15 -22.81 10.52 1.32
N THR A 16 -23.82 10.04 2.06
CA THR A 16 -24.15 8.61 2.15
C THR A 16 -24.48 8.03 0.78
N ARG A 17 -25.24 8.75 -0.04
CA ARG A 17 -25.63 8.29 -1.38
C ARG A 17 -24.43 8.09 -2.29
N HIS A 18 -23.47 9.02 -2.29
CA HIS A 18 -22.34 8.96 -3.21
C HIS A 18 -21.31 7.92 -2.77
N ILE A 19 -21.06 7.77 -1.45
CA ILE A 19 -20.20 6.71 -0.93
C ILE A 19 -20.74 5.33 -1.33
N ALA A 20 -22.01 5.05 -1.03
CA ALA A 20 -22.61 3.75 -1.32
C ALA A 20 -22.58 3.45 -2.84
N ARG A 21 -22.95 4.41 -3.68
CA ARG A 21 -22.98 4.21 -5.14
C ARG A 21 -21.60 3.99 -5.75
N ALA A 22 -20.59 4.77 -5.32
CA ALA A 22 -19.22 4.58 -5.80
C ALA A 22 -18.70 3.20 -5.42
N TYR A 23 -18.88 2.81 -4.15
CA TYR A 23 -18.44 1.51 -3.66
C TYR A 23 -19.10 0.35 -4.40
N TYR A 24 -20.43 0.34 -4.58
CA TYR A 24 -21.09 -0.77 -5.28
C TYR A 24 -20.71 -0.85 -6.76
N LYS A 25 -20.42 0.29 -7.40
CA LYS A 25 -19.91 0.30 -8.77
C LYS A 25 -18.52 -0.32 -8.86
N GLU A 26 -17.62 0.02 -7.94
CA GLU A 26 -16.29 -0.58 -7.88
C GLU A 26 -16.38 -2.06 -7.54
N PHE A 27 -17.19 -2.44 -6.56
CA PHE A 27 -17.39 -3.83 -6.15
C PHE A 27 -17.84 -4.73 -7.32
N ASP A 28 -18.80 -4.26 -8.12
CA ASP A 28 -19.27 -4.96 -9.33
C ASP A 28 -18.16 -5.15 -10.39
N GLN A 29 -17.15 -4.29 -10.42
CA GLN A 29 -15.99 -4.46 -11.29
C GLN A 29 -14.96 -5.43 -10.72
N LEU A 30 -14.88 -5.56 -9.39
CA LEU A 30 -13.89 -6.39 -8.71
C LEU A 30 -14.28 -7.88 -8.64
N ILE A 31 -15.57 -8.22 -8.74
CA ILE A 31 -16.03 -9.62 -8.73
C ILE A 31 -15.49 -10.45 -9.91
N GLU A 32 -15.02 -9.80 -10.97
CA GLU A 32 -14.29 -10.43 -12.07
C GLU A 32 -12.83 -9.95 -12.11
N SER A 33 -11.92 -10.79 -11.65
CA SER A 33 -10.48 -10.52 -11.63
C SER A 33 -9.72 -11.67 -12.28
N ASP A 34 -8.60 -11.37 -12.94
CA ASP A 34 -7.75 -12.40 -13.56
C ASP A 34 -6.87 -13.07 -12.49
N VAL A 35 -6.45 -12.30 -11.46
CA VAL A 35 -5.70 -12.80 -10.30
C VAL A 35 -6.22 -12.17 -9.00
N ILE A 36 -6.33 -12.99 -7.95
CA ILE A 36 -6.64 -12.54 -6.59
C ILE A 36 -5.44 -12.84 -5.69
N VAL A 37 -4.85 -11.79 -5.11
CA VAL A 37 -3.78 -11.88 -4.12
C VAL A 37 -4.38 -11.74 -2.72
N VAL A 38 -4.23 -12.78 -1.90
CA VAL A 38 -4.72 -12.78 -0.51
C VAL A 38 -3.60 -12.41 0.45
N GLY A 39 -3.73 -11.25 1.10
CA GLY A 39 -2.74 -10.64 1.99
C GLY A 39 -1.94 -9.51 1.32
N ALA A 40 -1.99 -8.32 1.92
CA ALA A 40 -1.29 -7.12 1.47
C ALA A 40 0.00 -6.85 2.26
N GLY A 41 0.75 -7.90 2.60
CA GLY A 41 2.12 -7.77 3.08
C GLY A 41 3.10 -7.36 1.96
N PRO A 42 4.40 -7.19 2.25
CA PRO A 42 5.38 -6.77 1.25
C PRO A 42 5.41 -7.67 0.00
N SER A 43 5.40 -8.99 0.19
CA SER A 43 5.38 -9.93 -0.92
C SER A 43 4.10 -9.85 -1.76
N GLY A 44 2.93 -9.72 -1.11
CA GLY A 44 1.65 -9.59 -1.79
C GLY A 44 1.55 -8.30 -2.60
N LEU A 45 2.02 -7.18 -2.05
CA LEU A 45 2.04 -5.89 -2.74
C LEU A 45 2.98 -5.89 -3.94
N ILE A 46 4.18 -6.45 -3.82
CA ILE A 46 5.11 -6.57 -4.96
C ILE A 46 4.56 -7.51 -6.04
N CYS A 47 4.01 -8.67 -5.63
CA CYS A 47 3.37 -9.60 -6.57
C CYS A 47 2.23 -8.93 -7.35
N ALA A 48 1.34 -8.22 -6.64
CA ALA A 48 0.22 -7.53 -7.27
C ALA A 48 0.67 -6.40 -8.19
N ARG A 49 1.71 -5.63 -7.82
CA ARG A 49 2.33 -4.60 -8.67
C ARG A 49 2.80 -5.21 -9.98
N ASP A 50 3.54 -6.31 -9.92
CA ASP A 50 4.16 -6.92 -11.10
C ASP A 50 3.08 -7.48 -12.04
N LEU A 51 2.09 -8.19 -11.50
CA LEU A 51 0.95 -8.70 -12.27
C LEU A 51 0.12 -7.58 -12.91
N ALA A 52 -0.18 -6.52 -12.16
CA ALA A 52 -0.90 -5.37 -12.70
C ALA A 52 -0.08 -4.66 -13.81
N SER A 53 1.24 -4.57 -13.65
CA SER A 53 2.15 -3.99 -14.66
C SER A 53 2.22 -4.82 -15.94
N MET A 54 1.96 -6.12 -15.86
CA MET A 54 1.82 -7.03 -17.00
C MET A 54 0.44 -6.96 -17.66
N GLY A 55 -0.50 -6.18 -17.12
CA GLY A 55 -1.84 -5.97 -17.67
C GLY A 55 -2.93 -6.90 -17.12
N PHE A 56 -2.63 -7.71 -16.08
CA PHE A 56 -3.65 -8.54 -15.44
C PHE A 56 -4.53 -7.71 -14.50
N ARG A 57 -5.85 -7.91 -14.55
CA ARG A 57 -6.78 -7.38 -13.54
C ARG A 57 -6.52 -8.08 -12.21
N THR A 58 -5.78 -7.41 -11.35
CA THR A 58 -5.26 -7.97 -10.11
C THR A 58 -5.97 -7.35 -8.91
N LEU A 59 -6.67 -8.17 -8.12
CA LEU A 59 -7.35 -7.77 -6.89
C LEU A 59 -6.52 -8.20 -5.67
N ILE A 60 -6.30 -7.28 -4.73
CA ILE A 60 -5.73 -7.61 -3.41
C ILE A 60 -6.86 -7.66 -2.38
N VAL A 61 -6.89 -8.73 -1.59
CA VAL A 61 -7.78 -8.86 -0.44
C VAL A 61 -6.96 -8.91 0.84
N GLU A 62 -7.18 -7.97 1.75
CA GLU A 62 -6.50 -7.87 3.05
C GLU A 62 -7.54 -7.87 4.17
N GLN A 63 -7.21 -8.54 5.27
CA GLN A 63 -8.06 -8.61 6.46
C GLN A 63 -8.00 -7.33 7.28
N ALA A 64 -6.83 -6.69 7.37
CA ALA A 64 -6.62 -5.45 8.11
C ALA A 64 -7.09 -4.22 7.33
N LEU A 65 -7.43 -3.14 8.05
CA LEU A 65 -7.72 -1.84 7.43
C LEU A 65 -6.46 -1.20 6.82
N ALA A 66 -5.29 -1.51 7.37
CA ALA A 66 -4.00 -1.03 6.88
C ALA A 66 -3.28 -2.12 6.07
N LEU A 67 -2.71 -1.73 4.93
CA LEU A 67 -1.83 -2.59 4.14
C LEU A 67 -0.44 -2.68 4.81
N GLY A 68 0.42 -3.58 4.34
CA GLY A 68 1.82 -3.69 4.77
C GLY A 68 2.12 -4.89 5.68
N GLY A 69 1.10 -5.56 6.23
CA GLY A 69 1.28 -6.76 7.04
C GLY A 69 2.21 -6.53 8.23
N GLY A 70 3.19 -7.42 8.44
CA GLY A 70 4.15 -7.30 9.54
C GLY A 70 5.28 -6.28 9.34
N PHE A 71 5.33 -5.60 8.18
CA PHE A 71 6.47 -4.76 7.83
C PHE A 71 6.61 -3.54 8.74
N TRP A 72 5.49 -2.94 9.18
CA TRP A 72 5.40 -1.75 10.04
C TRP A 72 6.33 -1.77 11.26
N SER A 73 6.49 -2.94 11.88
CA SER A 73 7.15 -3.04 13.18
C SER A 73 8.67 -3.18 13.11
N GLY A 74 9.22 -3.39 11.91
CA GLY A 74 10.64 -3.75 11.73
C GLY A 74 11.06 -4.94 12.60
N GLY A 75 12.31 -4.92 13.08
CA GLY A 75 12.84 -5.94 13.99
C GLY A 75 12.54 -5.61 15.46
N TYR A 76 11.76 -6.45 16.14
CA TYR A 76 11.49 -6.33 17.59
C TYR A 76 10.96 -4.94 18.00
N LEU A 77 9.98 -4.42 17.25
CA LEU A 77 9.37 -3.09 17.42
C LEU A 77 10.32 -1.91 17.21
N MET A 78 11.56 -2.16 16.76
CA MET A 78 12.45 -1.13 16.27
C MET A 78 12.14 -0.93 14.78
N ASN A 79 11.78 0.29 14.40
CA ASN A 79 11.32 0.67 13.06
C ASN A 79 12.46 0.67 12.02
N LYS A 80 13.21 -0.43 11.95
CA LYS A 80 14.27 -0.69 10.97
C LYS A 80 14.08 -2.09 10.43
N ALA A 81 14.15 -2.21 9.11
CA ALA A 81 14.21 -3.48 8.42
C ALA A 81 15.49 -3.53 7.58
N THR A 82 16.06 -4.73 7.45
CA THR A 82 17.21 -4.98 6.58
C THR A 82 16.75 -5.61 5.29
N ILE A 83 17.30 -5.16 4.17
CA ILE A 83 17.04 -5.70 2.85
C ILE A 83 18.36 -6.22 2.28
N CYS A 84 18.32 -7.43 1.72
CA CYS A 84 19.49 -8.06 1.11
C CYS A 84 19.58 -7.70 -0.38
N ALA A 85 20.79 -7.49 -0.89
CA ALA A 85 21.03 -7.43 -2.33
C ALA A 85 20.54 -8.73 -3.01
N THR A 86 19.87 -8.68 -4.16
CA THR A 86 19.56 -7.51 -5.00
C THR A 86 18.15 -6.95 -4.80
N ALA A 87 17.44 -7.35 -3.74
CA ALA A 87 16.06 -6.92 -3.50
C ALA A 87 15.92 -5.42 -3.22
N ASN A 88 17.00 -4.75 -2.80
CA ASN A 88 17.06 -3.30 -2.63
C ASN A 88 16.68 -2.53 -3.90
N LYS A 89 16.93 -3.10 -5.09
CA LYS A 89 16.56 -2.47 -6.37
C LYS A 89 15.06 -2.23 -6.52
N ILE A 90 14.23 -3.08 -5.92
CA ILE A 90 12.77 -2.92 -5.91
C ILE A 90 12.40 -1.63 -5.15
N LEU A 91 13.09 -1.34 -4.04
CA LEU A 91 12.86 -0.12 -3.26
C LEU A 91 13.40 1.12 -3.99
N ASP A 92 14.53 0.99 -4.70
CA ASP A 92 15.08 2.05 -5.55
C ASP A 92 14.09 2.43 -6.67
N GLU A 93 13.47 1.44 -7.34
CA GLU A 93 12.42 1.64 -8.34
C GLU A 93 11.19 2.38 -7.78
N LEU A 94 10.84 2.09 -6.51
CA LEU A 94 9.72 2.71 -5.81
C LEU A 94 10.08 4.08 -5.20
N GLY A 95 11.34 4.52 -5.31
CA GLY A 95 11.82 5.77 -4.72
C GLY A 95 11.89 5.76 -3.19
N VAL A 96 11.98 4.58 -2.58
CA VAL A 96 12.07 4.42 -1.13
C VAL A 96 13.54 4.45 -0.71
N PRO A 97 13.96 5.34 0.22
CA PRO A 97 15.34 5.41 0.68
C PRO A 97 15.79 4.08 1.31
N CYS A 98 16.82 3.48 0.74
CA CYS A 98 17.39 2.23 1.23
C CYS A 98 18.94 2.31 1.25
N PRO A 99 19.54 3.03 2.22
CA PRO A 99 21.00 3.17 2.27
C PRO A 99 21.73 1.84 2.55
N PRO A 100 22.92 1.62 1.96
CA PRO A 100 23.74 0.46 2.27
C PRO A 100 24.36 0.53 3.67
N VAL A 101 24.53 -0.62 4.32
CA VAL A 101 25.24 -0.77 5.60
C VAL A 101 26.74 -0.95 5.31
N LYS A 102 27.58 -0.04 5.82
CA LYS A 102 29.01 -0.01 5.48
C LYS A 102 29.77 -1.21 6.03
N GLU A 103 29.33 -1.72 7.17
CA GLU A 103 29.95 -2.81 7.91
C GLU A 103 29.55 -4.20 7.38
N CYS A 104 28.54 -4.29 6.50
CA CYS A 104 28.00 -5.55 6.01
C CYS A 104 27.67 -5.45 4.52
N GLU A 105 28.53 -6.02 3.68
CA GLU A 105 28.35 -6.02 2.23
C GLU A 105 27.03 -6.68 1.81
N GLY A 106 26.30 -6.03 0.91
CA GLY A 106 25.01 -6.52 0.40
C GLY A 106 23.83 -6.28 1.35
N MET A 107 24.04 -5.70 2.53
CA MET A 107 22.96 -5.33 3.44
C MET A 107 22.58 -3.86 3.26
N TYR A 108 21.28 -3.60 3.24
CA TYR A 108 20.71 -2.27 3.18
C TYR A 108 19.71 -2.09 4.33
N LEU A 109 19.53 -0.84 4.77
CA LEU A 109 18.55 -0.48 5.79
C LEU A 109 17.39 0.26 5.14
N VAL A 110 16.19 -0.01 5.63
CA VAL A 110 14.98 0.73 5.24
C VAL A 110 14.14 0.99 6.47
N ASP A 111 13.46 2.11 6.46
CA ASP A 111 12.45 2.46 7.45
C ASP A 111 11.12 1.91 6.93
N PRO A 112 10.48 0.98 7.65
CA PRO A 112 9.10 0.62 7.34
C PRO A 112 8.20 1.86 7.30
N PRO A 113 7.10 1.83 6.52
CA PRO A 113 6.17 2.95 6.37
C PRO A 113 5.53 3.39 7.70
#